data_AF-A0A1X7VBE2-F1
#
_entry.id   AF-A0A1X7VBE2-F1
#
_cell.length_a   1.000
_cell.length_b   1.000
_cell.length_c   1.000
_cell.angle_alpha   90.00
_cell.angle_beta   90.00
_cell.angle_gamma   90.00
#
_symmetry.space_group_name_H-M   'P 1'
#
loop_
_entity.id
_entity.type
_entity.pdbx_description
1 polymer ?
#
loop_
_entity_poly.entity_id
_entity_poly.type
_entity_poly.pdbx_seq_one_letter_code
_entity_poly.pdbx_strand_id
1 'polypeptide(L)'
;LNQLTWHDGFIPANEIWSKLGGDKGGSSVKISFQIVNSVKPNSVENSCISCLFEAPDSVLNLHLALDQYYSCACSLQKAKWKECSIRVFMSGDYELLCNIYGISGVCPPGLHITLGIFQRLFNLLEEKCHQL
;
A
#
# COMPACT_ATOMS: atom_id res chain seq x y z
N LEU A 1 24.61 -9.17 0.52
CA LEU A 1 23.18 -9.25 0.87
C LEU A 1 22.97 -8.34 2.06
N ASN A 2 22.14 -7.30 1.91
CA ASN A 2 21.92 -6.30 2.96
C ASN A 2 21.40 -6.97 4.25
N GLN A 3 21.82 -6.46 5.39
CA GLN A 3 21.38 -6.95 6.70
C GLN A 3 19.87 -6.70 6.83
N LEU A 4 19.12 -7.77 7.09
CA LEU A 4 17.69 -7.66 7.39
C LEU A 4 17.49 -7.14 8.82
N THR A 5 16.44 -6.36 8.99
CA THR A 5 15.94 -5.86 10.27
C THR A 5 14.45 -6.15 10.40
N TRP A 6 13.97 -6.19 11.64
CA TRP A 6 12.57 -6.32 11.99
C TRP A 6 11.98 -5.01 12.53
N HIS A 7 12.71 -3.91 12.33
CA HIS A 7 12.33 -2.55 12.73
C HIS A 7 11.81 -2.53 14.16
N ASP A 8 12.68 -2.83 15.13
CA ASP A 8 12.35 -2.79 16.57
C ASP A 8 11.13 -3.61 16.99
N GLY A 9 10.83 -4.69 16.24
CA GLY A 9 9.72 -5.59 16.51
C GLY A 9 8.40 -5.20 15.82
N PHE A 10 8.37 -4.15 15.00
CA PHE A 10 7.20 -3.80 14.18
C PHE A 10 6.89 -4.86 13.11
N ILE A 11 7.90 -5.61 12.68
CA ILE A 11 7.72 -6.80 11.83
C ILE A 11 7.93 -8.05 12.69
N PRO A 12 7.04 -9.06 12.61
CA PRO A 12 7.24 -10.34 13.30
C PRO A 12 8.52 -11.04 12.85
N ALA A 13 9.28 -11.60 13.80
CA ALA A 13 10.58 -12.26 13.55
C ALA A 13 10.51 -13.40 12.52
N ASN A 14 9.34 -14.03 12.37
CA ASN A 14 9.07 -15.12 11.45
C ASN A 14 8.46 -14.66 10.11
N GLU A 15 8.47 -13.36 9.82
CA GLU A 15 7.91 -12.81 8.60
C GLU A 15 8.93 -11.95 7.82
N ILE A 16 8.86 -12.09 6.50
CA ILE A 16 9.51 -11.19 5.55
C ILE A 16 8.42 -10.42 4.84
N TRP A 17 8.42 -9.11 5.03
CA TRP A 17 7.49 -8.20 4.40
C TRP A 17 8.11 -7.65 3.13
N SER A 18 7.31 -7.65 2.07
CA SER A 18 7.63 -7.06 0.79
C SER A 18 6.45 -6.21 0.36
N LYS A 19 6.73 -5.16 -0.41
CA LYS A 19 5.67 -4.32 -0.95
C LYS A 19 5.87 -4.10 -2.44
N LEU A 20 4.73 -4.11 -3.13
CA LEU A 20 4.57 -3.70 -4.50
C LEU A 20 3.93 -2.32 -4.47
N GLY A 21 4.45 -1.38 -5.26
CA GLY A 21 3.87 -0.05 -5.24
C GLY A 21 4.56 0.98 -6.10
N GLY A 22 3.87 2.09 -6.28
CA GLY A 22 4.36 3.25 -7.00
C GLY A 22 3.57 4.49 -6.56
N ASP A 23 3.88 5.59 -7.23
CA ASP A 23 3.08 6.81 -7.14
C ASP A 23 2.39 6.98 -8.48
N LYS A 24 1.29 7.73 -8.51
CA LYS A 24 0.58 8.02 -9.74
C LYS A 24 1.55 8.66 -10.75
N GLY A 25 1.68 7.98 -11.89
CA GLY A 25 2.47 8.41 -13.02
C GLY A 25 1.69 9.30 -13.99
N GLY A 26 2.44 10.01 -14.84
CA GLY A 26 1.87 10.78 -15.95
C GLY A 26 1.44 9.86 -17.10
N SER A 27 2.35 9.63 -18.04
CA SER A 27 2.09 8.81 -19.24
C SER A 27 2.51 7.34 -19.11
N SER A 28 3.00 6.92 -17.94
CA SER A 28 3.47 5.57 -17.71
C SER A 28 3.18 5.10 -16.28
N VAL A 29 2.69 3.87 -16.16
CA VAL A 29 2.60 3.13 -14.90
C VAL A 29 3.97 2.57 -14.56
N LYS A 30 4.42 2.81 -13.32
CA LYS A 30 5.65 2.22 -12.78
C LYS A 30 5.39 1.61 -11.41
N ILE A 31 5.50 0.28 -11.32
CA ILE A 31 5.42 -0.44 -10.04
C ILE A 31 6.80 -0.96 -9.65
N SER A 32 7.18 -0.64 -8.42
CA SER A 32 8.40 -1.10 -7.76
C SER A 32 8.11 -2.21 -6.76
N PHE A 33 9.06 -3.11 -6.58
CA PHE A 33 9.13 -4.11 -5.53
C PHE A 33 10.24 -3.75 -4.55
N GLN A 34 9.91 -3.74 -3.26
CA GLN A 34 10.83 -3.41 -2.18
C GLN A 34 10.70 -4.42 -1.03
N ILE A 35 11.83 -4.87 -0.49
CA ILE A 35 11.85 -5.68 0.75
C ILE A 35 11.81 -4.72 1.94
N VAL A 36 10.75 -4.82 2.74
CA VAL A 36 10.50 -3.90 3.86
C VAL A 36 11.48 -4.18 5.00
N ASN A 37 11.92 -5.42 5.20
CA ASN A 37 12.92 -5.80 6.19
C ASN A 37 14.34 -5.24 5.90
N SER A 38 14.56 -4.46 4.83
CA SER A 38 15.82 -3.73 4.67
C SER A 38 15.91 -2.58 5.69
N VAL A 39 17.14 -2.19 6.07
CA VAL A 39 17.38 -1.01 6.93
C VAL A 39 16.82 0.28 6.31
N LYS A 40 16.88 0.40 4.98
CA LYS A 40 16.35 1.53 4.21
C LYS A 40 15.49 1.02 3.06
N PRO A 41 14.24 0.58 3.33
CA PRO A 41 13.44 -0.13 2.33
C PRO A 41 13.05 0.74 1.13
N ASN A 42 12.96 2.06 1.34
CA ASN A 42 12.62 3.04 0.30
C ASN A 42 13.85 3.61 -0.43
N SER A 43 15.08 3.14 -0.15
CA SER A 43 16.23 3.64 -0.91
C SER A 43 16.18 3.15 -2.35
N VAL A 44 16.73 3.94 -3.27
CA VAL A 44 16.80 3.58 -4.70
C VAL A 44 17.53 2.25 -4.89
N GLU A 45 18.58 1.98 -4.10
CA GLU A 45 19.37 0.74 -4.14
C GLU A 45 18.57 -0.50 -3.71
N ASN A 46 17.51 -0.33 -2.92
CA ASN A 46 16.64 -1.42 -2.46
C ASN A 46 15.31 -1.49 -3.23
N SER A 47 15.18 -0.69 -4.30
CA SER A 47 13.98 -0.60 -5.12
C SER A 47 14.21 -1.27 -6.46
N CYS A 48 13.48 -2.36 -6.72
CA CYS A 48 13.50 -3.02 -8.02
C CYS A 48 12.26 -2.58 -8.83
N ILE A 49 12.41 -2.17 -10.08
CA ILE A 49 11.25 -1.92 -10.94
C ILE A 49 10.75 -3.26 -11.47
N SER A 50 9.49 -3.60 -11.16
CA SER A 50 8.88 -4.88 -11.52
C SER A 50 7.85 -4.75 -12.65
N CYS A 51 7.25 -3.57 -12.83
CA CYS A 51 6.34 -3.31 -13.94
C CYS A 51 6.64 -1.95 -14.58
N LEU A 52 7.03 -2.01 -15.86
CA LEU A 52 7.15 -0.97 -16.89
C LEU A 52 5.94 -0.92 -17.84
N PHE A 53 4.98 0.00 -17.74
CA PHE A 53 3.89 0.07 -18.75
C PHE A 53 3.63 1.50 -19.25
N GLU A 54 3.69 1.70 -20.56
CA GLU A 54 3.51 3.02 -21.20
C GLU A 54 2.03 3.31 -21.47
N ALA A 55 1.32 3.69 -20.40
CA ALA A 55 -0.02 4.26 -20.48
C ALA A 55 -0.32 5.08 -19.21
N PRO A 56 -1.32 5.98 -19.24
CA PRO A 56 -1.79 6.66 -18.03
C PRO A 56 -2.37 5.68 -17.00
N ASP A 57 -2.32 6.08 -15.73
CA ASP A 57 -2.76 5.31 -14.56
C ASP A 57 -4.30 5.24 -14.43
N SER A 58 -4.97 4.71 -15.46
CA SER A 58 -6.39 4.38 -15.40
C SER A 58 -6.62 3.00 -14.81
N VAL A 59 -7.80 2.75 -14.24
CA VAL A 59 -8.20 1.43 -13.70
C VAL A 59 -7.97 0.32 -14.74
N LEU A 60 -8.35 0.56 -15.99
CA LEU A 60 -8.17 -0.41 -17.08
C LEU A 60 -6.70 -0.70 -17.36
N ASN A 61 -5.87 0.34 -17.47
CA ASN A 61 -4.45 0.18 -17.78
C ASN A 61 -3.69 -0.49 -16.62
N LEU A 62 -4.03 -0.15 -15.38
CA LEU A 62 -3.48 -0.80 -14.20
C LEU A 62 -3.87 -2.27 -14.14
N HIS A 63 -5.12 -2.61 -14.47
CA HIS A 63 -5.55 -4.00 -14.57
C HIS A 63 -4.74 -4.76 -15.64
N LEU A 64 -4.63 -4.21 -16.86
CA LEU A 64 -3.84 -4.82 -17.93
C LEU A 64 -2.36 -4.97 -17.56
N ALA A 65 -1.75 -3.96 -16.93
CA ALA A 65 -0.35 -3.98 -16.55
C ALA A 65 -0.06 -5.01 -15.44
N LEU A 66 -0.99 -5.19 -14.49
CA LEU A 66 -0.77 -5.96 -13.26
C LEU A 66 -1.34 -7.37 -13.27
N ASP A 67 -2.30 -7.69 -14.14
CA ASP A 67 -2.96 -9.01 -14.19
C ASP A 67 -1.96 -10.16 -14.33
N GLN A 68 -0.93 -9.97 -15.16
CA GLN A 68 0.15 -10.94 -15.37
C GLN A 68 0.94 -11.29 -14.09
N TYR A 69 0.94 -10.43 -13.07
CA TYR A 69 1.66 -10.64 -11.82
C TYR A 69 0.80 -11.25 -10.72
N TYR A 70 -0.52 -11.40 -10.94
CA TYR A 70 -1.44 -11.91 -9.92
C TYR A 70 -1.02 -13.30 -9.41
N SER A 71 -0.76 -14.24 -10.32
CA SER A 71 -0.31 -15.59 -9.97
C SER A 71 1.04 -15.60 -9.26
N CYS A 72 1.96 -14.71 -9.65
CA CYS A 72 3.25 -14.55 -8.99
C CYS A 72 3.09 -14.05 -7.55
N ALA A 73 2.26 -13.01 -7.32
CA ALA A 73 2.00 -12.47 -5.99
C ALA A 73 1.35 -13.52 -5.07
N CYS A 74 0.35 -14.25 -5.58
CA CYS A 74 -0.28 -15.36 -4.87
C CYS A 74 0.70 -16.49 -4.52
N SER A 75 1.60 -16.83 -5.44
CA SER A 75 2.63 -17.86 -5.19
C SER A 75 3.64 -17.38 -4.15
N LEU A 76 4.07 -16.12 -4.23
CA LEU A 76 4.99 -15.50 -3.29
C LEU A 76 4.41 -15.45 -1.88
N GLN A 77 3.13 -15.10 -1.73
CA GLN A 77 2.46 -15.02 -0.42
C GLN A 77 2.25 -16.39 0.25
N LYS A 78 2.24 -17.47 -0.54
CA LYS A 78 2.21 -18.87 -0.05
C LYS A 78 3.60 -19.42 0.20
N ALA A 79 4.63 -18.80 -0.34
CA ALA A 79 6.00 -19.25 -0.22
C ALA A 79 6.57 -18.95 1.17
N LYS A 80 7.60 -19.71 1.53
CA LYS A 80 8.47 -19.44 2.68
C LYS A 80 9.87 -19.18 2.18
N TRP A 81 10.55 -18.23 2.82
CA TRP A 81 11.98 -18.05 2.66
C TRP A 81 12.66 -18.51 3.95
N LYS A 82 13.37 -19.64 3.87
CA LYS A 82 13.79 -20.40 5.06
C LYS A 82 12.54 -20.73 5.91
N GLU A 83 12.57 -20.42 7.20
CA GLU A 83 11.43 -20.59 8.12
C GLU A 83 10.49 -19.37 8.17
N CYS A 84 10.78 -18.30 7.42
CA CYS A 84 9.99 -17.09 7.44
C CYS A 84 8.88 -17.12 6.39
N SER A 85 7.67 -16.70 6.78
CA SER A 85 6.55 -16.53 5.86
C SER A 85 6.66 -15.20 5.12
N ILE A 86 6.33 -15.17 3.83
CA ILE A 86 6.39 -13.94 3.04
C ILE A 86 5.03 -13.24 3.08
N ARG A 87 5.04 -11.95 3.39
CA ARG A 87 3.88 -11.07 3.28
C ARG A 87 4.11 -10.07 2.16
N VAL A 88 3.12 -9.96 1.27
CA VAL A 88 3.15 -9.03 0.14
C VAL A 88 2.07 -7.99 0.37
N PHE A 89 2.44 -6.72 0.33
CA PHE A 89 1.53 -5.59 0.51
C PHE A 89 1.49 -4.75 -0.76
N MET A 90 0.32 -4.20 -1.08
CA MET A 90 0.25 -3.10 -2.05
C MET A 90 0.49 -1.79 -1.31
N SER A 91 1.25 -0.89 -1.93
CA SER A 91 1.60 0.43 -1.40
C SER A 91 1.55 1.46 -2.51
N GLY A 92 1.29 2.71 -2.16
CA GLY A 92 1.27 3.81 -3.10
C GLY A 92 0.47 4.98 -2.57
N ASP A 93 0.39 6.04 -3.35
CA ASP A 93 -0.50 7.15 -3.03
C ASP A 93 -1.98 6.72 -3.07
N TYR A 94 -2.82 7.58 -2.51
CA TYR A 94 -4.24 7.32 -2.36
C TYR A 94 -4.94 7.07 -3.71
N GLU A 95 -4.58 7.83 -4.75
CA GLU A 95 -5.23 7.74 -6.05
C GLU A 95 -4.90 6.43 -6.76
N LEU A 96 -3.62 6.02 -6.72
CA LEU A 96 -3.19 4.73 -7.25
C LEU A 96 -3.90 3.57 -6.55
N LEU A 97 -3.97 3.59 -5.22
CA LEU A 97 -4.64 2.54 -4.45
C LEU A 97 -6.14 2.49 -4.75
N CYS A 98 -6.81 3.63 -4.88
CA CYS A 98 -8.21 3.68 -5.31
C CYS A 98 -8.39 3.03 -6.68
N ASN A 99 -7.51 3.33 -7.64
CA ASN A 99 -7.59 2.76 -8.98
C ASN A 99 -7.31 1.25 -8.99
N ILE A 100 -6.34 0.77 -8.20
CA ILE A 100 -6.01 -0.66 -8.10
C ILE A 100 -7.15 -1.46 -7.47
N TYR A 101 -7.74 -0.96 -6.38
CA TYR A 101 -8.81 -1.66 -5.67
C TYR A 101 -10.20 -1.43 -6.28
N GLY A 102 -10.30 -0.61 -7.34
CA GLY A 102 -11.59 -0.23 -7.92
C GLY A 102 -12.47 0.56 -6.94
N ILE A 103 -11.87 1.21 -5.95
CA ILE A 103 -12.58 2.03 -4.97
C ILE A 103 -12.82 3.38 -5.65
N SER A 104 -14.08 3.79 -5.72
CA SER A 104 -14.43 5.16 -6.10
C SER A 104 -13.81 6.08 -5.06
N GLY A 105 -12.73 6.77 -5.43
CA GLY A 105 -11.98 7.62 -4.50
C GLY A 105 -12.94 8.46 -3.68
N VAL A 106 -12.82 8.37 -2.36
CA VAL A 106 -13.61 9.20 -1.45
C VAL A 106 -13.43 10.64 -1.90
N CYS A 107 -14.55 11.26 -2.28
CA CYS A 107 -14.62 12.69 -2.57
C CYS A 107 -13.95 13.42 -1.39
N PRO A 108 -12.78 14.09 -1.55
CA PRO A 108 -12.13 14.76 -0.44
C PRO A 108 -13.05 15.76 0.28
N PRO A 109 -13.94 16.50 -0.42
CA PRO A 109 -15.04 17.22 0.23
C PRO A 109 -15.95 16.32 1.06
N GLY A 110 -16.37 15.18 0.54
CA GLY A 110 -17.17 14.18 1.27
C GLY A 110 -16.46 13.63 2.51
N LEU A 111 -15.17 13.30 2.42
CA LEU A 111 -14.38 12.83 3.56
C LEU A 111 -14.26 13.91 4.65
N HIS A 112 -13.95 15.16 4.27
CA HIS A 112 -13.86 16.28 5.20
C HIS A 112 -15.23 16.61 5.84
N ILE A 113 -16.31 16.54 5.05
CA ILE A 113 -17.68 16.73 5.54
C ILE A 113 -18.04 15.63 6.55
N THR A 114 -17.80 14.36 6.21
CA THR A 114 -18.11 13.22 7.08
C THR A 114 -17.30 13.28 8.37
N LEU A 115 -15.98 13.51 8.30
CA LEU A 115 -15.13 13.65 9.49
C LEU A 115 -15.55 14.85 10.36
N GLY A 116 -15.87 15.98 9.74
CA GLY A 116 -16.35 17.17 10.45
C GLY A 116 -17.69 16.94 11.15
N ILE A 117 -18.62 16.24 10.51
CA ILE A 117 -19.91 15.86 11.11
C ILE A 117 -19.70 14.91 12.29
N PHE A 118 -18.87 13.87 12.13
CA PHE A 118 -18.57 12.94 13.22
C PHE A 118 -17.91 13.64 14.41
N GLN A 119 -16.92 14.50 14.18
CA GLN A 119 -16.28 15.27 15.24
C GLN A 119 -17.28 16.16 15.97
N ARG A 120 -18.17 16.85 15.24
CA ARG A 120 -19.21 17.69 15.85
C ARG A 120 -20.18 16.88 16.69
N LEU A 121 -20.64 15.74 16.20
CA LEU A 121 -21.55 14.86 16.94
C LEU A 121 -20.89 14.29 18.19
N PHE A 122 -19.61 13.93 18.11
CA PHE A 122 -18.83 13.47 19.25
C PHE A 122 -18.69 14.56 20.32
N ASN A 123 -18.32 15.78 19.92
CA ASN A 123 -18.20 16.90 20.86
C ASN A 123 -19.54 17.23 21.53
N LEU A 124 -20.65 17.21 20.78
CA LEU A 124 -21.99 17.42 21.34
C LEU A 124 -22.40 16.32 22.32
N LEU A 125 -22.00 15.08 22.07
CA LEU A 125 -22.21 13.97 23.00
C LEU A 125 -21.38 14.18 24.28
N GLU A 126 -20.11 14.51 24.12
CA GLU A 126 -19.19 14.76 25.23
C GLU A 126 -19.65 15.92 26.12
N GLU A 127 -20.08 17.04 25.52
CA GLU A 127 -20.66 18.17 26.25
C GLU A 127 -21.90 17.76 27.05
N LYS A 128 -22.79 16.96 26.46
CA LYS A 128 -23.99 16.46 27.16
C LYS A 128 -23.64 15.49 28.28
N CYS A 129 -22.63 14.65 28.10
CA CYS A 129 -22.16 13.74 29.14
C CYS A 129 -21.52 14.48 30.33
N HIS A 130 -20.84 15.60 30.09
CA HIS A 130 -20.27 16.43 31.17
C HIS A 130 -21.31 17.28 31.91
N GLN A 131 -22.53 17.42 31.37
CA GLN A 131 -23.65 18.12 32.01
C GLN A 131 -24.57 17.19 32.81
N LEU A 132 -24.32 15.87 32.79
CA LEU A 132 -24.99 14.86 33.60
C LEU A 132 -24.22 14.58 34.90
#